data_AF-A0AAD5HLW1-F1
#
_entry.id   AF-A0AAD5HLW1-F1
#
_cell.length_a   1.000
_cell.length_b   1.000
_cell.length_c   1.000
_cell.angle_alpha   90.00
_cell.angle_beta   90.00
_cell.angle_gamma   90.00
#
_symmetry.space_group_name_H-M   'P 1'
#
loop_
_entity.id
_entity.type
_entity.pdbx_description
1 polymer ?
#
loop_
_entity_poly.entity_id
_entity_poly.type
_entity_poly.pdbx_seq_one_letter_code
_entity_poly.pdbx_strand_id
1 'polypeptide(L)'
;MPEDNTIAVGSFITFSHGGDREPTFNLAYKILDTLGLRISRLNDLETFLGNIVDTPETESCCPCPDFGPMAEECMRKLRGLQQLVDERLFAGKAFMQLAAFNSHVSWITREVEMSISRTGGFIEWALGKRPDDIPSERLLLAKGPMYMNLAGLYGSSELPSLATSFDSKSSDEVLQQVKVVLEALELPFEHVKAMTLILLAYGKDRFWDANGIRHFLDCAEHLAFLQGFVHNSQRDGLAVTKFMVDKFDQSAARLDCCIRAFIMAYDTLPNGDAPTQHDISSLQASCKGKNLDGVYAQYKRDERAMDLLFRKYRKVRNHAVNHNPTAAWDLEGRADTTAIRKRQRTAETLRERTSRGACSWNSGCSKALGPDFIKDALAILNGLLRADMVVLEKLISDLKVLCPN
;
A
#
# COMPACT_ATOMS: atom_id res chain seq x y z
N MET A 1 14.91 -31.46 -15.02
CA MET A 1 13.51 -31.21 -14.60
C MET A 1 13.53 -30.63 -13.20
N PRO A 2 13.08 -29.38 -13.01
CA PRO A 2 12.26 -29.03 -11.88
C PRO A 2 10.80 -29.22 -12.31
N GLU A 3 10.08 -30.06 -11.59
CA GLU A 3 8.64 -30.24 -11.76
C GLU A 3 7.94 -28.91 -11.48
N ASP A 4 6.90 -28.63 -12.27
CA ASP A 4 5.91 -27.62 -11.98
C ASP A 4 5.20 -28.06 -10.69
N ASN A 5 5.81 -27.79 -9.55
CA ASN A 5 5.19 -28.01 -8.26
C ASN A 5 4.06 -26.97 -8.21
N THR A 6 2.88 -27.35 -8.71
CA THR A 6 1.62 -26.78 -8.27
C THR A 6 1.61 -26.91 -6.76
N ILE A 7 2.06 -25.86 -6.07
CA ILE A 7 1.98 -25.81 -4.62
C ILE A 7 0.51 -25.63 -4.32
N ALA A 8 -0.17 -26.74 -4.01
CA ALA A 8 -1.57 -26.73 -3.69
C ALA A 8 -1.80 -25.78 -2.50
N VAL A 9 -2.53 -24.70 -2.73
CA VAL A 9 -2.94 -23.79 -1.66
C VAL A 9 -3.86 -24.58 -0.73
N GLY A 10 -3.43 -24.78 0.51
CA GLY A 10 -4.21 -25.52 1.50
C GLY A 10 -5.60 -24.90 1.71
N SER A 11 -6.58 -25.74 2.07
CA SER A 11 -7.96 -25.32 2.35
C SER A 11 -8.30 -25.47 3.83
N PHE A 12 -9.01 -24.50 4.39
CA PHE A 12 -9.44 -24.44 5.80
C PHE A 12 -10.66 -25.32 6.14
N ILE A 13 -11.11 -26.19 5.24
CA ILE A 13 -12.42 -26.86 5.32
C ILE A 13 -12.61 -27.75 6.58
N THR A 14 -11.59 -28.01 7.40
CA THR A 14 -11.66 -29.00 8.49
C THR A 14 -11.50 -28.51 9.93
N PHE A 15 -11.67 -27.21 10.25
CA PHE A 15 -11.65 -26.77 11.66
C PHE A 15 -13.04 -26.57 12.28
N SER A 16 -13.41 -27.49 13.17
CA SER A 16 -14.50 -27.34 14.13
C SER A 16 -14.11 -26.34 15.22
N HIS A 17 -15.08 -25.53 15.65
CA HIS A 17 -14.92 -24.64 16.80
C HIS A 17 -14.46 -25.40 18.06
N GLY A 18 -13.30 -25.01 18.58
CA GLY A 18 -12.79 -25.46 19.89
C GLY A 18 -11.50 -26.27 19.80
N GLY A 19 -10.49 -25.86 20.57
CA GLY A 19 -9.25 -26.61 20.75
C GLY A 19 -8.04 -25.70 20.82
N ASP A 20 -7.24 -25.65 19.75
CA ASP A 20 -5.92 -25.02 19.78
C ASP A 20 -5.79 -23.85 18.80
N ARG A 21 -5.35 -22.71 19.33
CA ARG A 21 -5.18 -21.46 18.56
C ARG A 21 -3.99 -21.55 17.60
N GLU A 22 -2.87 -22.13 18.03
CA GLU A 22 -1.63 -22.16 17.25
C GLU A 22 -1.74 -22.95 15.94
N PRO A 23 -2.36 -24.15 15.85
CA PRO A 23 -2.52 -24.87 14.59
C PRO A 23 -3.29 -24.08 13.53
N THR A 24 -4.32 -23.35 13.94
CA THR A 24 -5.14 -22.53 13.04
C THR A 24 -4.32 -21.38 12.45
N PHE A 25 -3.60 -20.65 13.30
CA PHE A 25 -2.70 -19.60 12.84
C PHE A 25 -1.58 -20.18 11.97
N ASN A 26 -0.96 -21.29 12.38
CA ASN A 26 0.11 -21.91 11.61
C ASN A 26 -0.33 -22.28 10.19
N LEU A 27 -1.54 -22.85 10.03
CA LEU A 27 -2.11 -23.12 8.72
C LEU A 27 -2.37 -21.84 7.92
N ALA A 28 -2.88 -20.78 8.56
CA ALA A 28 -3.08 -19.48 7.92
C ALA A 28 -1.76 -18.96 7.34
N TYR A 29 -0.69 -18.94 8.13
CA TYR A 29 0.63 -18.51 7.67
C TYR A 29 1.15 -19.40 6.54
N LYS A 30 1.03 -20.74 6.63
CA LYS A 30 1.45 -21.64 5.54
C LYS A 30 0.74 -21.35 4.22
N ILE A 31 -0.57 -21.09 4.27
CA ILE A 31 -1.37 -20.72 3.10
C ILE A 31 -0.90 -19.37 2.53
N LEU A 32 -0.72 -18.36 3.40
CA LEU A 32 -0.26 -17.04 3.00
C LEU A 32 1.17 -17.08 2.41
N ASP A 33 2.06 -17.89 2.98
CA ASP A 33 3.43 -18.08 2.50
C ASP A 33 3.44 -18.73 1.12
N THR A 34 2.62 -19.76 0.94
CA THR A 34 2.42 -20.43 -0.36
C THR A 34 1.92 -19.46 -1.42
N LEU A 35 0.91 -18.65 -1.09
CA LEU A 35 0.38 -17.62 -2.00
C LEU A 35 1.44 -16.57 -2.33
N GLY A 36 2.24 -16.15 -1.35
CA GLY A 36 3.34 -15.20 -1.57
C GLY A 36 4.35 -15.69 -2.61
N LEU A 37 4.74 -16.97 -2.53
CA LEU A 37 5.62 -17.59 -3.51
C LEU A 37 4.99 -17.66 -4.91
N ARG A 38 3.70 -18.02 -5.01
CA ARG A 38 2.99 -18.05 -6.30
C ARG A 38 2.85 -16.66 -6.92
N ILE A 39 2.56 -15.64 -6.11
CA ILE A 39 2.50 -14.25 -6.59
C ILE A 39 3.88 -13.75 -7.04
N SER A 40 4.95 -14.10 -6.30
CA SER A 40 6.32 -13.79 -6.70
C SER A 40 6.66 -14.39 -8.06
N ARG A 41 6.28 -15.66 -8.28
CA ARG A 41 6.40 -16.30 -9.61
C ARG A 41 5.60 -15.58 -10.70
N LEU A 42 4.36 -15.17 -10.43
CA LEU A 42 3.58 -14.37 -11.38
C LEU A 42 4.29 -13.04 -11.71
N ASN A 43 4.85 -12.38 -10.71
CA ASN A 43 5.60 -11.14 -10.89
C ASN A 43 6.84 -11.34 -11.78
N ASP A 44 7.56 -12.45 -11.63
CA ASP A 44 8.70 -12.79 -12.50
C ASP A 44 8.24 -12.96 -13.96
N LEU A 45 7.12 -13.65 -14.17
CA LEU A 45 6.54 -13.84 -15.51
C LEU A 45 6.03 -12.52 -16.12
N GLU A 46 5.35 -11.68 -15.35
CA GLU A 46 4.88 -10.36 -15.81
C GLU A 46 6.05 -9.44 -16.15
N THR A 47 7.10 -9.44 -15.32
CA THR A 47 8.33 -8.66 -15.57
C THR A 47 9.03 -9.17 -16.82
N PHE A 48 9.16 -10.49 -16.97
CA PHE A 48 9.75 -11.09 -18.15
C PHE A 48 8.95 -10.77 -19.41
N LEU A 49 7.62 -10.87 -19.35
CA LEU A 49 6.73 -10.50 -20.45
C LEU A 49 6.95 -9.03 -20.87
N GLY A 50 6.98 -8.11 -19.91
CA GLY A 50 7.23 -6.69 -20.18
C GLY A 50 8.57 -6.45 -20.91
N ASN A 51 9.58 -7.27 -20.65
CA ASN A 51 10.90 -7.15 -21.30
C ASN A 51 10.94 -7.73 -22.72
N ILE A 52 10.01 -8.61 -23.10
CA ILE A 52 10.00 -9.27 -24.41
C ILE A 52 9.00 -8.67 -25.39
N VAL A 53 7.98 -7.94 -24.93
CA VAL A 53 6.92 -7.39 -25.81
C VAL A 53 7.42 -6.33 -26.81
N ASP A 54 8.60 -5.75 -26.57
CA ASP A 54 9.23 -4.76 -27.45
C ASP A 54 10.50 -5.28 -28.17
N THR A 55 10.67 -6.61 -28.29
CA THR A 55 11.85 -7.18 -28.95
C THR A 55 11.55 -7.64 -30.39
N PRO A 56 12.54 -7.64 -31.30
CA PRO A 56 12.34 -8.07 -32.68
C PRO A 56 11.79 -9.50 -32.80
N GLU A 57 12.06 -10.35 -31.82
CA GLU A 57 11.59 -11.73 -31.79
C GLU A 57 10.06 -11.85 -31.57
N THR A 58 9.41 -10.84 -30.97
CA THR A 58 7.98 -10.85 -30.67
C THR A 58 7.16 -9.86 -31.52
N GLU A 59 7.82 -9.09 -32.39
CA GLU A 59 7.19 -8.09 -33.27
C GLU A 59 6.08 -8.68 -34.16
N SER A 60 6.20 -9.96 -34.53
CA SER A 60 5.20 -10.69 -35.33
C SER A 60 4.02 -11.25 -34.52
N CYS A 61 4.07 -11.18 -33.19
CA CYS A 61 3.11 -11.82 -32.27
C CYS A 61 1.87 -10.96 -31.95
N CYS A 62 1.59 -9.91 -32.72
CA CYS A 62 0.52 -8.95 -32.43
C CYS A 62 -0.90 -9.52 -32.69
N PRO A 63 -1.89 -9.20 -31.82
CA PRO A 63 -1.79 -8.35 -30.62
C PRO A 63 -1.45 -9.13 -29.35
N CYS A 64 -0.50 -8.63 -28.56
CA CYS A 64 -0.27 -9.08 -27.19
C CYS A 64 -1.56 -8.86 -26.36
N PRO A 65 -2.09 -9.88 -25.66
CA PRO A 65 -3.18 -9.68 -24.73
C PRO A 65 -2.78 -8.68 -23.63
N ASP A 66 -3.72 -7.83 -23.20
CA ASP A 66 -3.52 -7.02 -22.00
C ASP A 66 -3.65 -7.92 -20.77
N PHE A 67 -2.52 -8.31 -20.20
CA PHE A 67 -2.48 -9.14 -19.00
C PHE A 67 -2.66 -8.34 -17.70
N GLY A 68 -2.53 -7.00 -17.75
CA GLY A 68 -2.50 -6.13 -16.58
C GLY A 68 -1.44 -6.51 -15.52
N PRO A 69 -1.22 -5.68 -14.49
CA PRO A 69 -0.32 -6.00 -13.38
C PRO A 69 -1.02 -6.87 -12.33
N MET A 70 -1.39 -8.11 -12.65
CA MET A 70 -2.17 -8.95 -11.73
C MET A 70 -1.38 -9.35 -10.48
N ALA A 71 -0.05 -9.50 -10.58
CA ALA A 71 0.80 -9.70 -9.41
C ALA A 71 0.66 -8.56 -8.39
N GLU A 72 0.53 -7.32 -8.86
CA GLU A 72 0.36 -6.14 -8.02
C GLU A 72 -0.92 -6.23 -7.18
N GLU A 73 -2.05 -6.52 -7.81
CA GLU A 73 -3.35 -6.61 -7.15
C GLU A 73 -3.40 -7.81 -6.19
N CYS A 74 -2.85 -8.95 -6.58
CA CYS A 74 -2.78 -10.14 -5.73
C CYS A 74 -1.90 -9.91 -4.50
N MET A 75 -0.73 -9.30 -4.66
CA MET A 75 0.18 -8.97 -3.55
C MET A 75 -0.46 -7.97 -2.58
N ARG A 76 -1.17 -6.95 -3.10
CA ARG A 76 -1.92 -6.00 -2.27
C ARG A 76 -2.97 -6.69 -1.40
N LYS A 77 -3.75 -7.63 -1.96
CA LYS A 77 -4.76 -8.38 -1.18
C LYS A 77 -4.11 -9.34 -0.19
N LEU A 78 -3.02 -10.03 -0.58
CA LEU A 78 -2.28 -10.92 0.30
C LEU A 78 -1.81 -10.15 1.54
N ARG A 79 -1.22 -8.97 1.36
CA ARG A 79 -0.76 -8.12 2.48
C ARG A 79 -1.89 -7.76 3.44
N GLY A 80 -3.07 -7.43 2.93
CA GLY A 80 -4.24 -7.17 3.77
C GLY A 80 -4.65 -8.37 4.61
N LEU A 81 -4.60 -9.59 4.05
CA LEU A 81 -4.86 -10.81 4.82
C LEU A 81 -3.79 -11.07 5.86
N GLN A 82 -2.52 -10.90 5.50
CA GLN A 82 -1.37 -11.06 6.40
C GLN A 82 -1.52 -10.19 7.65
N GLN A 83 -1.83 -8.91 7.47
CA GLN A 83 -2.06 -7.98 8.57
C GLN A 83 -3.23 -8.41 9.48
N LEU A 84 -4.33 -8.92 8.92
CA LEU A 84 -5.46 -9.40 9.71
C LEU A 84 -5.11 -10.63 10.56
N VAL A 85 -4.22 -11.50 10.06
CA VAL A 85 -3.72 -12.64 10.82
C VAL A 85 -2.81 -12.17 11.95
N ASP A 86 -1.85 -11.30 11.64
CA ASP A 86 -0.87 -10.75 12.59
C ASP A 86 -1.56 -9.99 13.73
N GLU A 87 -2.53 -9.13 13.40
CA GLU A 87 -3.31 -8.36 14.37
C GLU A 87 -3.96 -9.29 15.41
N ARG A 88 -4.57 -10.39 14.96
CA ARG A 88 -5.27 -11.32 15.85
C ARG A 88 -4.30 -12.10 16.72
N LEU A 89 -3.19 -12.58 16.13
CA LEU A 89 -2.18 -13.34 16.85
C LEU A 89 -1.54 -12.48 17.96
N PHE A 90 -1.03 -11.29 17.62
CA PHE A 90 -0.30 -10.44 18.57
C PHE A 90 -1.21 -9.75 19.60
N ALA A 91 -2.52 -9.71 19.36
CA ALA A 91 -3.50 -9.32 20.36
C ALA A 91 -3.93 -10.48 21.29
N GLY A 92 -3.40 -11.69 21.11
CA GLY A 92 -3.83 -12.87 21.86
C GLY A 92 -5.30 -13.25 21.60
N LYS A 93 -5.86 -12.84 20.45
CA LYS A 93 -7.27 -13.03 20.08
C LYS A 93 -7.44 -14.26 19.21
N ALA A 94 -8.64 -14.85 19.24
CA ALA A 94 -8.99 -15.92 18.34
C ALA A 94 -9.03 -15.43 16.88
N PHE A 95 -8.70 -16.33 15.96
CA PHE A 95 -8.84 -16.11 14.52
C PHE A 95 -10.33 -15.86 14.19
N MET A 96 -10.66 -14.66 13.72
CA MET A 96 -12.04 -14.29 13.34
C MET A 96 -12.20 -14.36 11.82
N GLN A 97 -13.43 -14.63 11.37
CA GLN A 97 -13.83 -14.54 9.95
C GLN A 97 -13.14 -15.53 8.99
N LEU A 98 -13.04 -16.81 9.39
CA LEU A 98 -12.55 -17.92 8.54
C LEU A 98 -13.19 -17.93 7.12
N ALA A 99 -14.50 -17.69 7.00
CA ALA A 99 -15.18 -17.66 5.71
C ALA A 99 -14.71 -16.50 4.82
N ALA A 100 -14.45 -15.32 5.39
CA ALA A 100 -13.95 -14.17 4.64
C ALA A 100 -12.49 -14.40 4.23
N PHE A 101 -11.66 -14.92 5.15
CA PHE A 101 -10.30 -15.33 4.86
C PHE A 101 -10.25 -16.33 3.69
N ASN A 102 -11.07 -17.38 3.74
CA ASN A 102 -11.15 -18.39 2.68
C ASN A 102 -11.61 -17.82 1.34
N SER A 103 -12.59 -16.91 1.36
CA SER A 103 -13.07 -16.26 0.15
C SER A 103 -11.96 -15.45 -0.53
N HIS A 104 -11.16 -14.71 0.25
CA HIS A 104 -10.03 -13.96 -0.27
C HIS A 104 -8.90 -14.87 -0.75
N VAL A 105 -8.54 -15.91 0.01
CA VAL A 105 -7.54 -16.91 -0.40
C VAL A 105 -7.95 -17.59 -1.71
N SER A 106 -9.21 -18.02 -1.83
CA SER A 106 -9.73 -18.66 -3.03
C SER A 106 -9.68 -17.72 -4.23
N TRP A 107 -10.04 -16.45 -4.05
CA TRP A 107 -9.92 -15.44 -5.10
C TRP A 107 -8.46 -15.26 -5.54
N ILE A 108 -7.53 -15.04 -4.60
CA ILE A 108 -6.11 -14.83 -4.93
C ILE A 108 -5.56 -16.05 -5.66
N THR A 109 -5.83 -17.26 -5.14
CA THR A 109 -5.40 -18.51 -5.76
C THR A 109 -5.88 -18.59 -7.20
N ARG A 110 -7.17 -18.36 -7.44
CA ARG A 110 -7.75 -18.44 -8.78
C ARG A 110 -7.11 -17.44 -9.74
N GLU A 111 -6.98 -16.17 -9.35
CA GLU A 111 -6.43 -15.13 -10.23
C GLU A 111 -4.94 -15.36 -10.51
N VAL A 112 -4.16 -15.76 -9.50
CA VAL A 112 -2.73 -16.04 -9.66
C VAL A 112 -2.52 -17.23 -10.59
N GLU A 113 -3.20 -18.36 -10.36
CA GLU A 113 -3.04 -19.54 -11.21
C GLU A 113 -3.52 -19.30 -12.65
N MET A 114 -4.63 -18.58 -12.82
CA MET A 114 -5.13 -18.20 -14.14
C MET A 114 -4.12 -17.31 -14.87
N SER A 115 -3.50 -16.35 -14.17
CA SER A 115 -2.56 -15.40 -14.77
C SER A 115 -1.21 -16.05 -15.06
N ILE A 116 -0.70 -16.91 -14.17
CA ILE A 116 0.51 -17.71 -14.44
C ILE A 116 0.31 -18.56 -15.69
N SER A 117 -0.83 -19.26 -15.79
CA SER A 117 -1.13 -20.11 -16.96
C SER A 117 -1.21 -19.31 -18.25
N ARG A 118 -1.88 -18.15 -18.21
CA ARG A 118 -2.05 -17.27 -19.37
C ARG A 118 -0.74 -16.62 -19.81
N THR A 119 -0.02 -15.99 -18.89
CA THR A 119 1.26 -15.30 -19.16
C THR A 119 2.33 -16.30 -19.57
N GLY A 120 2.44 -17.43 -18.87
CA GLY A 120 3.37 -18.50 -19.20
C GLY A 120 3.09 -19.13 -20.57
N GLY A 121 1.82 -19.41 -20.88
CA GLY A 121 1.41 -19.94 -22.18
C GLY A 121 1.67 -18.98 -23.33
N PHE A 122 1.51 -17.67 -23.11
CA PHE A 122 1.86 -16.66 -24.11
C PHE A 122 3.36 -16.58 -24.35
N ILE A 123 4.17 -16.56 -23.29
CA ILE A 123 5.64 -16.57 -23.41
C ILE A 123 6.11 -17.82 -24.18
N GLU A 124 5.56 -18.99 -23.86
CA GLU A 124 5.87 -20.25 -24.55
C GLU A 124 5.51 -20.18 -26.04
N TRP A 125 4.34 -19.62 -26.36
CA TRP A 125 3.91 -19.41 -27.74
C TRP A 125 4.83 -18.41 -28.48
N ALA A 126 5.16 -17.27 -27.85
CA ALA A 126 5.91 -16.19 -28.49
C ALA A 126 7.39 -16.55 -28.71
N LEU A 127 8.02 -17.28 -27.79
CA LEU A 127 9.45 -17.61 -27.84
C LEU A 127 9.73 -19.06 -28.26
N GLY A 128 8.70 -19.89 -28.40
CA GLY A 128 8.82 -21.32 -28.71
C GLY A 128 9.48 -22.15 -27.61
N LYS A 129 9.63 -21.59 -26.39
CA LYS A 129 10.25 -22.21 -25.22
C LYS A 129 9.50 -21.82 -23.96
N ARG A 130 9.42 -22.74 -22.99
CA ARG A 130 8.81 -22.45 -21.70
C ARG A 130 9.60 -21.38 -20.96
N PRO A 131 8.94 -20.52 -20.16
CA PRO A 131 9.62 -19.50 -19.36
C PRO A 131 10.80 -20.03 -18.53
N ASP A 132 10.68 -21.24 -17.98
CA ASP A 132 11.71 -21.86 -17.12
C ASP A 132 12.95 -22.34 -17.87
N ASP A 133 12.85 -22.51 -19.18
CA ASP A 133 13.97 -22.92 -20.05
C ASP A 133 14.77 -21.71 -20.56
N ILE A 134 14.38 -20.49 -20.17
CA ILE A 134 14.99 -19.24 -20.60
C ILE A 134 16.00 -18.78 -19.53
N PRO A 135 17.27 -18.49 -19.90
CA PRO A 135 18.27 -18.03 -18.96
C PRO A 135 17.82 -16.77 -18.19
N SER A 136 17.97 -16.82 -16.86
CA SER A 136 17.51 -15.81 -15.90
C SER A 136 18.24 -14.46 -15.97
N GLU A 137 19.26 -14.33 -16.82
CA GLU A 137 20.11 -13.13 -16.94
C GLU A 137 19.38 -11.87 -17.45
N ARG A 138 18.12 -12.00 -17.90
CA ARG A 138 17.25 -10.88 -18.32
C ARG A 138 16.29 -10.35 -17.24
N LEU A 139 16.35 -10.86 -16.00
CA LEU A 139 15.53 -10.33 -14.90
C LEU A 139 16.15 -9.03 -14.36
N LEU A 140 15.77 -7.91 -14.97
CA LEU A 140 16.08 -6.58 -14.44
C LEU A 140 15.43 -6.40 -13.06
N LEU A 141 16.17 -5.77 -12.14
CA LEU A 141 15.65 -5.30 -10.86
C LEU A 141 14.47 -4.35 -11.12
N ALA A 142 13.27 -4.75 -10.66
CA ALA A 142 12.04 -4.02 -10.89
C ALA A 142 12.15 -2.57 -10.37
N LYS A 143 11.96 -1.61 -11.29
CA LYS A 143 11.55 -0.22 -11.00
C LYS A 143 10.04 -0.10 -11.26
N GLY A 144 9.26 -1.01 -10.68
CA GLY A 144 7.82 -1.12 -10.89
C GLY A 144 7.00 -0.44 -9.78
N PRO A 145 5.66 -0.49 -9.86
CA PRO A 145 4.77 -0.16 -8.75
C PRO A 145 5.18 -0.85 -7.45
N MET A 146 4.86 -0.24 -6.30
CA MET A 146 5.31 -0.71 -4.98
C MET A 146 5.03 -2.20 -4.71
N TYR A 147 3.86 -2.71 -5.11
CA TYR A 147 3.50 -4.11 -4.87
C TYR A 147 4.18 -5.11 -5.82
N MET A 148 4.59 -4.69 -7.02
CA MET A 148 5.48 -5.50 -7.87
C MET A 148 6.87 -5.61 -7.26
N ASN A 149 7.43 -4.49 -6.78
CA ASN A 149 8.71 -4.51 -6.06
C ASN A 149 8.62 -5.39 -4.80
N LEU A 150 7.50 -5.34 -4.07
CA LEU A 150 7.27 -6.20 -2.90
C LEU A 150 7.23 -7.70 -3.28
N ALA A 151 6.58 -8.05 -4.39
CA ALA A 151 6.56 -9.42 -4.88
C ALA A 151 7.95 -9.95 -5.25
N GLY A 152 8.80 -9.09 -5.82
CA GLY A 152 10.20 -9.41 -6.12
C GLY A 152 11.11 -9.51 -4.89
N LEU A 153 10.76 -8.85 -3.78
CA LEU A 153 11.48 -8.92 -2.50
C LEU A 153 10.95 -10.03 -1.58
N TYR A 154 10.00 -10.85 -2.03
CA TYR A 154 9.37 -11.84 -1.16
C TYR A 154 10.40 -12.87 -0.66
N GLY A 155 10.59 -12.92 0.65
CA GLY A 155 11.57 -13.83 1.29
C GLY A 155 13.01 -13.30 1.33
N SER A 156 13.29 -12.08 0.87
CA SER A 156 14.65 -11.51 0.84
C SER A 156 14.96 -10.58 2.02
N SER A 157 14.34 -10.78 3.18
CA SER A 157 14.55 -9.94 4.37
C SER A 157 16.00 -10.00 4.87
N GLU A 158 16.53 -8.84 5.28
CA GLU A 158 17.89 -8.71 5.83
C GLU A 158 17.93 -8.72 7.37
N LEU A 159 16.76 -8.82 8.02
CA LEU A 159 16.66 -8.85 9.48
C LEU A 159 17.21 -10.16 10.08
N PRO A 160 17.85 -10.11 11.26
CA PRO A 160 18.28 -11.30 11.98
C PRO A 160 17.07 -12.10 12.49
N SER A 161 17.11 -13.44 12.36
CA SER A 161 16.06 -14.32 12.89
C SER A 161 16.18 -14.53 14.40
N LEU A 162 15.08 -14.34 15.12
CA LEU A 162 14.92 -14.56 16.56
C LEU A 162 14.53 -16.02 16.89
N ALA A 163 13.94 -16.76 15.95
CA ALA A 163 13.50 -18.15 16.16
C ALA A 163 14.63 -19.08 16.63
N THR A 164 15.84 -18.87 16.11
CA THR A 164 17.02 -19.71 16.43
C THR A 164 17.57 -19.49 17.84
N SER A 165 17.25 -18.36 18.47
CA SER A 165 17.74 -18.03 19.81
C SER A 165 16.75 -18.37 20.93
N PHE A 166 15.50 -18.73 20.62
CA PHE A 166 14.46 -18.96 21.62
C PHE A 166 14.75 -20.14 22.55
N ASP A 167 15.35 -21.22 22.04
CA ASP A 167 15.59 -22.45 22.83
C ASP A 167 16.67 -22.29 23.92
N SER A 168 17.40 -21.17 23.92
CA SER A 168 18.53 -20.90 24.83
C SER A 168 18.39 -19.62 25.66
N LYS A 169 17.25 -18.91 25.55
CA LYS A 169 17.04 -17.59 26.16
C LYS A 169 15.77 -17.52 26.99
N SER A 170 15.79 -16.67 28.01
CA SER A 170 14.62 -16.29 28.80
C SER A 170 13.65 -15.41 27.99
N SER A 171 12.39 -15.35 28.41
CA SER A 171 11.37 -14.51 27.76
C SER A 171 11.75 -13.02 27.73
N ASP A 172 12.43 -12.52 28.76
CA ASP A 172 12.89 -11.12 28.82
C ASP A 172 14.01 -10.84 27.80
N GLU A 173 14.95 -11.78 27.65
CA GLU A 173 15.99 -11.68 26.63
C GLU A 173 15.39 -11.71 25.22
N VAL A 174 14.40 -12.57 24.98
CA VAL A 174 13.67 -12.63 23.71
C VAL A 174 12.99 -11.29 23.42
N LEU A 175 12.27 -10.72 24.39
CA LEU A 175 11.64 -9.40 24.25
C LEU A 175 12.66 -8.29 23.99
N GLN A 176 13.86 -8.37 24.55
CA GLN A 176 14.92 -7.42 24.26
C GLN A 176 15.41 -7.54 22.81
N GLN A 177 15.54 -8.76 22.26
CA GLN A 177 15.90 -8.92 20.85
C GLN A 177 14.80 -8.46 19.90
N VAL A 178 13.53 -8.69 20.26
CA VAL A 178 12.37 -8.17 19.52
C VAL A 178 12.43 -6.64 19.41
N LYS A 179 12.81 -5.94 20.49
CA LYS A 179 13.02 -4.49 20.45
C LYS A 179 14.13 -4.08 19.50
N VAL A 180 15.25 -4.80 19.47
CA VAL A 180 16.35 -4.53 18.52
C VAL A 180 15.87 -4.68 17.06
N VAL A 181 15.04 -5.69 16.76
CA VAL A 181 14.44 -5.85 15.43
C VAL A 181 13.49 -4.70 15.10
N LEU A 182 12.68 -4.25 16.06
CA LEU A 182 11.81 -3.08 15.89
C LEU A 182 12.63 -1.81 15.62
N GLU A 183 13.70 -1.57 16.36
CA GLU A 183 14.60 -0.43 16.14
C GLU A 183 15.22 -0.46 14.73
N ALA A 184 15.62 -1.64 14.26
CA ALA A 184 16.15 -1.83 12.91
C ALA A 184 15.10 -1.55 11.80
N LEU A 185 13.81 -1.76 12.09
CA LEU A 185 12.69 -1.44 11.19
C LEU A 185 12.25 0.03 11.27
N GLU A 186 12.31 0.64 12.46
CA GLU A 186 11.93 2.02 12.69
C GLU A 186 12.85 3.00 11.97
N LEU A 187 14.16 2.72 11.94
CA LEU A 187 15.14 3.58 11.27
C LEU A 187 14.84 3.81 9.76
N PRO A 188 14.69 2.77 8.91
CA PRO A 188 14.31 2.97 7.51
C PRO A 188 12.86 3.44 7.37
N PHE A 189 11.98 3.18 8.35
CA PHE A 189 10.61 3.72 8.34
C PHE A 189 10.58 5.25 8.55
N GLU A 190 11.47 5.82 9.36
CA GLU A 190 11.64 7.27 9.50
C GLU A 190 12.08 7.92 8.18
N HIS A 191 12.96 7.25 7.42
CA HIS A 191 13.30 7.70 6.07
C HIS A 191 12.06 7.73 5.16
N VAL A 192 11.24 6.66 5.20
CA VAL A 192 9.97 6.59 4.47
C VAL A 192 8.97 7.68 4.89
N LYS A 193 8.91 8.05 6.18
CA LYS A 193 8.11 9.21 6.65
C LYS A 193 8.58 10.50 6.01
N ALA A 194 9.88 10.79 6.08
CA ALA A 194 10.45 12.00 5.49
C ALA A 194 10.19 12.07 3.98
N MET A 195 10.43 10.96 3.26
CA MET A 195 10.08 10.84 1.85
C MET A 195 8.59 11.10 1.60
N THR A 196 7.70 10.55 2.44
CA THR A 196 6.25 10.73 2.28
C THR A 196 5.83 12.19 2.41
N LEU A 197 6.41 12.97 3.32
CA LEU A 197 6.12 14.41 3.42
C LEU A 197 6.52 15.16 2.15
N ILE A 198 7.68 14.82 1.59
CA ILE A 198 8.15 15.37 0.30
C ILE A 198 7.17 14.97 -0.81
N LEU A 199 6.83 13.69 -0.92
CA LEU A 199 5.90 13.17 -1.94
C LEU A 199 4.50 13.80 -1.84
N LEU A 200 4.01 14.06 -0.63
CA LEU A 200 2.74 14.78 -0.41
C LEU A 200 2.80 16.23 -0.88
N ALA A 201 3.93 16.91 -0.73
CA ALA A 201 4.09 18.31 -1.11
C ALA A 201 4.33 18.49 -2.62
N TYR A 202 5.20 17.68 -3.21
CA TYR A 202 5.63 17.83 -4.62
C TYR A 202 4.78 17.02 -5.58
N GLY A 203 4.20 15.92 -5.10
CA GLY A 203 3.05 15.28 -5.69
C GLY A 203 3.11 15.05 -7.20
N LYS A 204 4.10 14.29 -7.70
CA LYS A 204 4.05 13.76 -9.07
C LYS A 204 2.93 12.74 -9.19
N ASP A 205 2.25 12.73 -10.33
CA ASP A 205 1.05 11.92 -10.60
C ASP A 205 1.17 10.46 -10.15
N ARG A 206 2.35 9.82 -10.28
CA ARG A 206 2.54 8.43 -9.82
C ARG A 206 2.24 8.19 -8.34
N PHE A 207 2.59 9.08 -7.42
CA PHE A 207 2.32 8.85 -5.99
C PHE A 207 0.82 8.92 -5.67
N TRP A 208 0.11 9.86 -6.31
CA TRP A 208 -1.33 10.02 -6.14
C TRP A 208 -2.12 8.94 -6.89
N ASP A 209 -1.62 8.49 -8.03
CA ASP A 209 -2.29 7.56 -8.93
C ASP A 209 -2.14 6.11 -8.47
N ALA A 210 -1.00 5.77 -7.86
CA ALA A 210 -0.68 4.43 -7.38
C ALA A 210 -1.11 4.18 -5.92
N ASN A 211 -2.03 4.98 -5.35
CA ASN A 211 -2.41 4.88 -3.93
C ASN A 211 -1.20 4.94 -2.96
N GLY A 212 -0.17 5.74 -3.26
CA GLY A 212 1.09 5.74 -2.51
C GLY A 212 0.94 6.03 -1.01
N ILE A 213 0.01 6.93 -0.64
CA ILE A 213 -0.31 7.18 0.77
C ILE A 213 -0.87 5.93 1.47
N ARG A 214 -1.65 5.11 0.77
CA ARG A 214 -2.22 3.89 1.34
C ARG A 214 -1.10 2.89 1.62
N HIS A 215 -0.15 2.74 0.70
CA HIS A 215 0.99 1.84 0.87
C HIS A 215 1.82 2.21 2.10
N PHE A 216 2.05 3.52 2.29
CA PHE A 216 2.71 4.07 3.46
C PHE A 216 1.93 3.76 4.76
N LEU A 217 0.62 4.05 4.78
CA LEU A 217 -0.22 3.80 5.95
C LEU A 217 -0.33 2.31 6.31
N ASP A 218 -0.32 1.43 5.30
CA ASP A 218 -0.24 -0.02 5.50
C ASP A 218 1.09 -0.42 6.15
N CYS A 219 2.23 0.22 5.81
CA CYS A 219 3.50 0.00 6.51
C CYS A 219 3.42 0.45 7.97
N ALA A 220 2.84 1.63 8.22
CA ALA A 220 2.67 2.17 9.56
C ALA A 220 1.80 1.26 10.46
N GLU A 221 0.71 0.74 9.92
CA GLU A 221 -0.14 -0.21 10.65
C GLU A 221 0.58 -1.50 10.98
N HIS A 222 1.34 -2.04 10.02
CA HIS A 222 2.11 -3.26 10.25
C HIS A 222 3.18 -3.05 11.34
N LEU A 223 3.92 -1.94 11.29
CA LEU A 223 4.87 -1.58 12.35
C LEU A 223 4.17 -1.49 13.72
N ALA A 224 2.99 -0.89 13.76
CA ALA A 224 2.23 -0.77 14.99
C ALA A 224 1.76 -2.12 15.56
N PHE A 225 1.43 -3.09 14.70
CA PHE A 225 1.10 -4.45 15.14
C PHE A 225 2.31 -5.14 15.78
N LEU A 226 3.50 -4.99 15.18
CA LEU A 226 4.75 -5.53 15.73
C LEU A 226 5.13 -4.85 17.06
N GLN A 227 4.96 -3.53 17.18
CA GLN A 227 5.13 -2.81 18.46
C GLN A 227 4.10 -3.29 19.51
N GLY A 228 2.88 -3.59 19.07
CA GLY A 228 1.82 -4.14 19.90
C GLY A 228 2.17 -5.49 20.54
N PHE A 229 2.94 -6.33 19.86
CA PHE A 229 3.42 -7.60 20.40
C PHE A 229 4.25 -7.40 21.69
N VAL A 230 5.19 -6.46 21.71
CA VAL A 230 5.99 -6.13 22.91
C VAL A 230 5.09 -5.55 24.01
N HIS A 231 4.25 -4.57 23.65
CA HIS A 231 3.39 -3.90 24.61
C HIS A 231 2.41 -4.86 25.30
N ASN A 232 1.75 -5.74 24.55
CA ASN A 232 0.78 -6.70 25.09
C ASN A 232 1.47 -7.76 25.94
N SER A 233 2.69 -8.17 25.58
CA SER A 233 3.50 -9.11 26.38
C SER A 233 3.88 -8.50 27.73
N GLN A 234 4.32 -7.23 27.75
CA GLN A 234 4.76 -6.57 28.98
C GLN A 234 3.63 -6.05 29.87
N ARG A 235 2.54 -5.55 29.28
CA ARG A 235 1.46 -4.88 30.02
C ARG A 235 0.29 -5.80 30.35
N ASP A 236 -0.09 -6.67 29.41
CA ASP A 236 -1.28 -7.51 29.52
C ASP A 236 -0.93 -8.94 29.96
N GLY A 237 0.36 -9.21 30.22
CA GLY A 237 0.86 -10.51 30.69
C GLY A 237 0.71 -11.61 29.64
N LEU A 238 0.68 -11.26 28.35
CA LEU A 238 0.58 -12.24 27.28
C LEU A 238 1.86 -13.09 27.25
N ALA A 239 1.70 -14.41 27.39
CA ALA A 239 2.82 -15.33 27.36
C ALA A 239 3.48 -15.33 25.97
N VAL A 240 4.78 -15.05 25.93
CA VAL A 240 5.59 -15.12 24.71
C VAL A 240 5.92 -16.59 24.42
N THR A 241 5.31 -17.17 23.39
CA THR A 241 5.59 -18.54 22.95
C THR A 241 6.57 -18.55 21.77
N LYS A 242 7.30 -19.66 21.60
CA LYS A 242 8.17 -19.87 20.42
C LYS A 242 7.41 -19.64 19.12
N PHE A 243 6.19 -20.16 19.03
CA PHE A 243 5.30 -19.97 17.89
C PHE A 243 5.07 -18.48 17.59
N MET A 244 4.76 -17.66 18.60
CA MET A 244 4.55 -16.22 18.39
C MET A 244 5.83 -15.50 17.94
N VAL A 245 7.00 -15.92 18.43
CA VAL A 245 8.30 -15.36 18.01
C VAL A 245 8.60 -15.74 16.56
N ASP A 246 8.36 -16.99 16.17
CA ASP A 246 8.51 -17.42 14.78
C ASP A 246 7.62 -16.60 13.84
N LYS A 247 6.39 -16.27 14.27
CA LYS A 247 5.46 -15.43 13.50
C LYS A 247 5.79 -13.95 13.56
N PHE A 248 6.42 -13.48 14.63
CA PHE A 248 7.00 -12.15 14.69
C PHE A 248 8.12 -12.01 13.65
N ASP A 249 9.05 -12.97 13.56
CA ASP A 249 10.12 -12.99 12.54
C ASP A 249 9.55 -12.89 11.13
N GLN A 250 8.56 -13.74 10.80
CA GLN A 250 7.89 -13.70 9.49
C GLN A 250 7.22 -12.34 9.21
N SER A 251 6.62 -11.72 10.22
CA SER A 251 5.95 -10.42 10.09
C SER A 251 6.95 -9.27 9.94
N ALA A 252 8.01 -9.26 10.75
CA ALA A 252 9.10 -8.31 10.67
C ALA A 252 9.80 -8.37 9.30
N ALA A 253 10.10 -9.58 8.81
CA ALA A 253 10.68 -9.78 7.48
C ALA A 253 9.80 -9.22 6.35
N ARG A 254 8.48 -9.41 6.44
CA ARG A 254 7.53 -8.84 5.48
C ARG A 254 7.49 -7.31 5.54
N LEU A 255 7.55 -6.73 6.74
CA LEU A 255 7.61 -5.27 6.90
C LEU A 255 8.90 -4.70 6.31
N ASP A 256 10.05 -5.32 6.56
CA ASP A 256 11.32 -4.94 5.95
C ASP A 256 11.22 -4.89 4.41
N CYS A 257 10.70 -5.96 3.80
CA CYS A 257 10.48 -6.00 2.35
C CYS A 257 9.51 -4.91 1.88
N CYS A 258 8.45 -4.61 2.64
CA CYS A 258 7.51 -3.53 2.31
C CYS A 258 8.16 -2.15 2.35
N ILE A 259 9.01 -1.88 3.35
CA ILE A 259 9.73 -0.62 3.49
C ILE A 259 10.70 -0.46 2.32
N ARG A 260 11.50 -1.49 2.01
CA ARG A 260 12.41 -1.46 0.85
C ARG A 260 11.68 -1.32 -0.48
N ALA A 261 10.57 -2.04 -0.69
CA ALA A 261 9.73 -1.91 -1.88
C ALA A 261 9.17 -0.49 -2.04
N PHE A 262 8.76 0.15 -0.94
CA PHE A 262 8.30 1.53 -0.95
C PHE A 262 9.42 2.49 -1.36
N ILE A 263 10.60 2.34 -0.78
CA ILE A 263 11.78 3.14 -1.13
C ILE A 263 12.08 2.95 -2.62
N MET A 264 12.23 1.72 -3.11
CA MET A 264 12.49 1.44 -4.53
C MET A 264 11.47 2.07 -5.49
N ALA A 265 10.18 2.08 -5.11
CA ALA A 265 9.11 2.62 -5.94
C ALA A 265 9.13 4.16 -6.03
N TYR A 266 9.61 4.85 -4.99
CA TYR A 266 9.44 6.29 -4.86
C TYR A 266 10.75 7.10 -4.73
N ASP A 267 11.89 6.46 -4.47
CA ASP A 267 13.21 7.09 -4.34
C ASP A 267 13.74 7.65 -5.66
N THR A 268 13.27 7.10 -6.79
CA THR A 268 13.64 7.57 -8.14
C THR A 268 12.77 8.70 -8.67
N LEU A 269 11.72 9.11 -7.93
CA LEU A 269 10.91 10.25 -8.34
C LEU A 269 11.78 11.50 -8.27
N PRO A 270 11.98 12.25 -9.38
CA PRO A 270 12.94 13.33 -9.36
C PRO A 270 12.54 14.37 -8.32
N ASN A 271 13.47 14.77 -7.46
CA ASN A 271 13.36 15.92 -6.55
C ASN A 271 13.22 17.28 -7.29
N GLY A 272 12.97 17.24 -8.60
CA GLY A 272 13.23 18.31 -9.55
C GLY A 272 12.08 19.29 -9.77
N ASP A 273 12.50 20.54 -9.79
CA ASP A 273 11.89 21.84 -10.04
C ASP A 273 11.00 22.45 -8.95
N ALA A 274 11.23 23.75 -8.76
CA ALA A 274 10.72 24.58 -7.67
C ALA A 274 9.24 24.27 -7.36
N PRO A 275 8.84 24.29 -6.07
CA PRO A 275 7.48 23.97 -5.66
C PRO A 275 6.50 24.71 -6.58
N THR A 276 5.51 24.00 -7.12
CA THR A 276 4.34 24.63 -7.73
C THR A 276 3.72 25.58 -6.70
N GLN A 277 4.12 26.86 -6.77
CA GLN A 277 3.68 28.02 -5.98
C GLN A 277 3.61 27.91 -4.45
N HIS A 278 3.88 26.75 -3.85
CA HIS A 278 3.59 26.48 -2.46
C HIS A 278 4.81 25.85 -1.77
N ASP A 279 5.68 26.70 -1.24
CA ASP A 279 6.70 26.33 -0.27
C ASP A 279 6.07 25.49 0.86
N ILE A 280 6.67 24.35 1.22
CA ILE A 280 6.23 23.47 2.31
C ILE A 280 6.04 24.27 3.60
N SER A 281 6.95 25.22 3.87
CA SER A 281 6.87 26.10 5.03
C SER A 281 5.62 26.99 4.99
N SER A 282 5.21 27.42 3.79
CA SER A 282 3.97 28.19 3.55
C SER A 282 2.71 27.33 3.70
N LEU A 283 2.74 26.08 3.19
CA LEU A 283 1.65 25.12 3.38
C LEU A 283 1.43 24.81 4.87
N GLN A 284 2.53 24.58 5.60
CA GLN A 284 2.54 24.31 7.04
C GLN A 284 2.16 25.53 7.90
N ALA A 285 2.49 26.76 7.45
CA ALA A 285 2.22 27.99 8.19
C ALA A 285 0.73 28.14 8.57
N SER A 286 -0.17 27.67 7.71
CA SER A 286 -1.63 27.70 7.95
C SER A 286 -2.10 26.86 9.16
N CYS A 287 -1.25 25.93 9.61
CA CYS A 287 -1.49 25.02 10.73
C CYS A 287 -0.50 25.22 11.89
N LYS A 288 0.41 26.20 11.79
CA LYS A 288 1.38 26.54 12.85
C LYS A 288 0.63 26.90 14.14
N GLY A 289 1.06 26.32 15.26
CA GLY A 289 0.44 26.52 16.59
C GLY A 289 -0.87 25.75 16.84
N LYS A 290 -1.46 25.06 15.85
CA LYS A 290 -2.63 24.21 16.09
C LYS A 290 -2.23 22.87 16.71
N ASN A 291 -3.05 22.36 17.62
CA ASN A 291 -2.99 20.96 18.06
C ASN A 291 -3.63 20.04 17.00
N LEU A 292 -3.43 18.74 17.14
CA LEU A 292 -3.91 17.75 16.18
C LEU A 292 -5.44 17.80 15.99
N ASP A 293 -6.21 18.01 17.05
CA ASP A 293 -7.67 18.17 16.99
C ASP A 293 -8.09 19.39 16.16
N GLY A 294 -7.36 20.51 16.32
CA GLY A 294 -7.56 21.72 15.52
C GLY A 294 -7.24 21.51 14.03
N VAL A 295 -6.25 20.69 13.71
CA VAL A 295 -5.91 20.31 12.33
C VAL A 295 -7.00 19.41 11.73
N TYR A 296 -7.50 18.42 12.48
CA TYR A 296 -8.63 17.59 12.05
C TYR A 296 -9.92 18.39 11.83
N ALA A 297 -10.22 19.32 12.73
CA ALA A 297 -11.39 20.19 12.60
C ALA A 297 -11.28 21.08 11.36
N GLN A 298 -10.07 21.58 11.05
CA GLN A 298 -9.83 22.36 9.85
C GLN A 298 -10.03 21.51 8.59
N TYR A 299 -9.44 20.32 8.53
CA TYR A 299 -9.62 19.40 7.42
C TYR A 299 -11.10 19.13 7.14
N LYS A 300 -11.90 18.80 8.17
CA LYS A 300 -13.35 18.54 8.00
C LYS A 300 -14.12 19.73 7.41
N ARG A 301 -13.71 20.96 7.71
CA ARG A 301 -14.30 22.16 7.11
C ARG A 301 -13.89 22.29 5.64
N ASP A 302 -12.60 22.12 5.37
CA ASP A 302 -12.03 22.26 4.03
C ASP A 302 -12.58 21.17 3.09
N GLU A 303 -12.66 19.92 3.54
CA GLU A 303 -13.30 18.80 2.84
C GLU A 303 -14.75 19.11 2.43
N ARG A 304 -15.57 19.62 3.37
CA ARG A 304 -16.96 20.01 3.08
C ARG A 304 -17.04 21.16 2.09
N ALA A 305 -16.17 22.16 2.20
CA ALA A 305 -16.11 23.29 1.27
C ALA A 305 -15.75 22.81 -0.15
N MET A 306 -14.76 21.91 -0.25
CA MET A 306 -14.34 21.31 -1.52
C MET A 306 -15.49 20.56 -2.20
N ASP A 307 -16.23 19.75 -1.45
CA ASP A 307 -17.39 19.02 -1.98
C ASP A 307 -18.51 19.95 -2.46
N LEU A 308 -18.78 21.04 -1.75
CA LEU A 308 -19.74 22.06 -2.18
C LEU A 308 -19.28 22.74 -3.46
N LEU A 309 -17.99 23.09 -3.58
CA LEU A 309 -17.42 23.68 -4.79
C LEU A 309 -17.52 22.71 -5.97
N PHE A 310 -17.22 21.42 -5.79
CA PHE A 310 -17.39 20.45 -6.87
C PHE A 310 -18.84 20.25 -7.30
N ARG A 311 -19.80 20.29 -6.37
CA ARG A 311 -21.24 20.27 -6.72
C ARG A 311 -21.62 21.50 -7.54
N LYS A 312 -21.11 22.68 -7.16
CA LYS A 312 -21.32 23.93 -7.90
C LYS A 312 -20.66 23.88 -9.28
N TYR A 313 -19.42 23.44 -9.36
CA TYR A 313 -18.69 23.20 -10.60
C TYR A 313 -19.47 22.30 -11.54
N ARG A 314 -19.93 21.12 -11.08
CA ARG A 314 -20.72 20.21 -11.93
C ARG A 314 -21.97 20.87 -12.51
N LYS A 315 -22.69 21.67 -11.71
CA LYS A 315 -23.88 22.39 -12.18
C LYS A 315 -23.54 23.43 -13.26
N VAL A 316 -22.55 24.29 -12.99
CA VAL A 316 -22.13 25.35 -13.93
C VAL A 316 -21.54 24.75 -15.20
N ARG A 317 -20.69 23.72 -15.07
CA ARG A 317 -20.10 22.97 -16.18
C ARG A 317 -21.17 22.43 -17.11
N ASN A 318 -22.17 21.71 -16.58
CA ASN A 318 -23.23 21.14 -17.41
C ASN A 318 -23.99 22.21 -18.18
N HIS A 319 -24.19 23.39 -17.58
CA HIS A 319 -24.84 24.50 -18.24
C HIS A 319 -23.94 25.13 -19.33
N ALA A 320 -22.65 25.33 -19.04
CA ALA A 320 -21.68 25.88 -19.97
C ALA A 320 -21.46 24.98 -21.18
N VAL A 321 -21.34 23.66 -20.97
CA VAL A 321 -21.21 22.66 -22.05
C VAL A 321 -22.43 22.67 -22.97
N ASN A 322 -23.64 22.89 -22.43
CA ASN A 322 -24.86 22.98 -23.23
C ASN A 322 -24.93 24.28 -24.06
N HIS A 323 -24.28 25.37 -23.62
CA HIS A 323 -24.28 26.66 -24.31
C HIS A 323 -23.14 26.79 -25.32
N ASN A 324 -21.92 26.45 -24.90
CA ASN A 324 -20.73 26.52 -25.72
C ASN A 324 -19.74 25.39 -25.33
N PRO A 325 -19.89 24.19 -25.93
CA PRO A 325 -19.12 23.02 -25.55
C PRO A 325 -17.62 23.20 -25.76
N THR A 326 -17.20 23.82 -26.86
CA THR A 326 -15.77 24.05 -27.16
C THR A 326 -15.12 24.96 -26.12
N ALA A 327 -15.73 26.11 -25.83
CA ALA A 327 -15.18 27.05 -24.84
C ALA A 327 -15.20 26.46 -23.41
N ALA A 328 -16.20 25.65 -23.08
CA ALA A 328 -16.26 24.96 -21.79
C ALA A 328 -15.11 23.95 -21.64
N TRP A 329 -14.80 23.17 -22.68
CA TRP A 329 -13.68 22.23 -22.66
C TRP A 329 -12.32 22.92 -22.60
N ASP A 330 -12.13 24.04 -23.30
CA ASP A 330 -10.90 24.84 -23.21
C ASP A 330 -10.67 25.39 -21.80
N LEU A 331 -11.75 25.80 -21.10
CA LEU A 331 -11.67 26.24 -19.72
C LEU A 331 -11.38 25.07 -18.76
N GLU A 332 -11.97 23.89 -18.98
CA GLU A 332 -11.69 22.69 -18.19
C GLU A 332 -10.20 22.29 -18.25
N GLY A 333 -9.56 22.47 -19.40
CA GLY A 333 -8.11 22.24 -19.56
C GLY A 333 -7.23 23.11 -18.66
N ARG A 334 -7.78 24.17 -18.02
CA ARG A 334 -7.04 25.05 -17.09
C ARG A 334 -6.93 24.50 -15.68
N ALA A 335 -7.65 23.44 -15.32
CA ALA A 335 -7.54 22.81 -14.01
C ALA A 335 -7.72 21.29 -14.08
N ASP A 336 -6.78 20.56 -13.49
CA ASP A 336 -6.89 19.12 -13.35
C ASP A 336 -7.82 18.74 -12.19
N THR A 337 -9.12 18.68 -12.48
CA THR A 337 -10.14 18.28 -11.51
C THR A 337 -10.00 16.85 -11.00
N THR A 338 -9.30 15.98 -11.74
CA THR A 338 -9.02 14.60 -11.33
C THR A 338 -7.93 14.59 -10.27
N ALA A 339 -6.83 15.32 -10.48
CA ALA A 339 -5.77 15.48 -9.50
C ALA A 339 -6.27 16.11 -8.18
N ILE A 340 -7.13 17.13 -8.27
CA ILE A 340 -7.77 17.74 -7.08
C ILE A 340 -8.56 16.69 -6.29
N ARG A 341 -9.36 15.85 -6.97
CA ARG A 341 -10.12 14.77 -6.30
C ARG A 341 -9.21 13.72 -5.67
N LYS A 342 -8.10 13.36 -6.32
CA LYS A 342 -7.11 12.41 -5.77
C LYS A 342 -6.45 12.95 -4.50
N ARG A 343 -6.07 14.23 -4.47
CA ARG A 343 -5.55 14.89 -3.25
C ARG A 343 -6.59 14.91 -2.12
N GLN A 344 -7.85 15.23 -2.43
CA GLN A 344 -8.95 15.18 -1.45
C GLN A 344 -9.12 13.79 -0.83
N ARG A 345 -9.16 12.73 -1.65
CA ARG A 345 -9.26 11.34 -1.18
C ARG A 345 -8.05 10.91 -0.36
N THR A 346 -6.86 11.39 -0.72
CA THR A 346 -5.64 11.10 0.05
C THR A 346 -5.72 11.70 1.44
N ALA A 347 -6.13 12.95 1.54
CA ALA A 347 -6.31 13.62 2.82
C ALA A 347 -7.42 12.97 3.67
N GLU A 348 -8.48 12.49 3.03
CA GLU A 348 -9.54 11.71 3.68
C GLU A 348 -8.98 10.40 4.23
N THR A 349 -8.25 9.64 3.41
CA THR A 349 -7.63 8.37 3.79
C THR A 349 -6.66 8.54 4.96
N LEU A 350 -5.78 9.55 4.89
CA LEU A 350 -4.86 9.88 5.98
C LEU A 350 -5.65 10.22 7.25
N ARG A 351 -6.64 11.11 7.17
CA ARG A 351 -7.48 11.47 8.33
C ARG A 351 -8.11 10.23 8.92
N GLU A 352 -8.81 9.44 8.13
CA GLU A 352 -9.59 8.31 8.62
C GLU A 352 -8.69 7.33 9.35
N ARG A 353 -7.60 6.89 8.74
CA ARG A 353 -6.68 5.91 9.33
C ARG A 353 -5.90 6.45 10.54
N THR A 354 -5.78 7.76 10.70
CA THR A 354 -5.07 8.39 11.83
C THR A 354 -5.99 8.97 12.91
N SER A 355 -7.28 9.10 12.62
CA SER A 355 -8.27 9.67 13.54
C SER A 355 -8.60 8.74 14.70
N ARG A 356 -8.85 9.33 15.87
CA ARG A 356 -9.39 8.60 17.03
C ARG A 356 -10.80 8.10 16.69
N GLY A 357 -10.93 6.81 16.40
CA GLY A 357 -12.24 6.16 16.19
C GLY A 357 -12.44 5.49 14.81
N ALA A 358 -11.47 5.46 13.91
CA ALA A 358 -11.51 4.48 12.82
C ALA A 358 -11.51 3.06 13.41
N CYS A 359 -12.38 2.21 12.88
CA CYS A 359 -12.83 0.96 13.48
C CYS A 359 -11.69 -0.03 13.82
N SER A 360 -11.20 -0.02 15.06
CA SER A 360 -10.91 -1.21 15.91
C SER A 360 -9.89 -0.90 17.02
N TRP A 361 -10.31 -0.35 18.16
CA TRP A 361 -9.65 -0.49 19.49
C TRP A 361 -8.12 -0.22 19.66
N ASN A 362 -7.39 0.22 18.63
CA ASN A 362 -5.98 0.60 18.62
C ASN A 362 -5.72 1.41 17.36
N SER A 363 -5.54 2.73 17.50
CA SER A 363 -5.01 3.60 16.45
C SER A 363 -3.51 3.32 16.27
N GLY A 364 -3.14 2.07 15.95
CA GLY A 364 -1.76 1.62 15.81
C GLY A 364 -1.01 2.49 14.79
N CYS A 365 -1.65 2.76 13.65
CA CYS A 365 -1.17 3.68 12.63
C CYS A 365 -0.75 5.05 13.23
N SER A 366 -1.61 5.67 14.05
CA SER A 366 -1.28 6.97 14.64
C SER A 366 -0.10 6.91 15.61
N LYS A 367 0.07 5.79 16.32
CA LYS A 367 1.19 5.57 17.25
C LYS A 367 2.51 5.41 16.49
N ALA A 368 2.53 4.54 15.47
CA ALA A 368 3.71 4.32 14.63
C ALA A 368 4.11 5.59 13.85
N LEU A 369 3.14 6.39 13.41
CA LEU A 369 3.41 7.64 12.72
C LEU A 369 3.92 8.75 13.62
N GLY A 370 3.36 8.86 14.83
CA GLY A 370 3.63 9.96 15.75
C GLY A 370 2.82 11.22 15.42
N PRO A 371 2.48 12.03 16.43
CA PRO A 371 1.59 13.18 16.27
C PRO A 371 2.18 14.28 15.38
N ASP A 372 3.50 14.45 15.39
CA ASP A 372 4.19 15.50 14.63
C ASP A 372 4.12 15.22 13.13
N PHE A 373 4.44 13.99 12.71
CA PHE A 373 4.28 13.58 11.31
C PHE A 373 2.83 13.78 10.83
N ILE A 374 1.84 13.30 11.61
CA ILE A 374 0.42 13.39 11.20
C ILE A 374 0.01 14.85 11.05
N LYS A 375 0.45 15.71 11.97
CA LYS A 375 0.20 17.14 11.92
C LYS A 375 0.80 17.77 10.67
N ASP A 376 2.04 17.46 10.35
CA ASP A 376 2.74 18.02 9.19
C ASP A 376 2.12 17.53 7.87
N ALA A 377 1.83 16.24 7.76
CA ALA A 377 1.18 15.66 6.59
C ALA A 377 -0.22 16.25 6.33
N LEU A 378 -1.04 16.39 7.38
CA LEU A 378 -2.35 17.02 7.26
C LEU A 378 -2.24 18.52 6.98
N ALA A 379 -1.22 19.20 7.50
CA ALA A 379 -1.00 20.62 7.21
C ALA A 379 -0.67 20.84 5.73
N ILE A 380 0.23 20.02 5.16
CA ILE A 380 0.54 20.03 3.72
C ILE A 380 -0.73 19.80 2.90
N LEU A 381 -1.48 18.75 3.21
CA LEU A 381 -2.70 18.40 2.48
C LEU A 381 -3.81 19.45 2.60
N ASN A 382 -4.02 20.05 3.77
CA ASN A 382 -4.96 21.15 3.94
C ASN A 382 -4.56 22.39 3.13
N GLY A 383 -3.27 22.72 3.11
CA GLY A 383 -2.73 23.81 2.29
C GLY A 383 -3.01 23.58 0.81
N LEU A 384 -2.74 22.37 0.32
CA LEU A 384 -3.03 21.97 -1.07
C LEU A 384 -4.52 22.03 -1.39
N LEU A 385 -5.38 21.53 -0.51
CA LEU A 385 -6.84 21.59 -0.73
C LEU A 385 -7.34 23.02 -0.85
N ARG A 386 -6.82 23.95 -0.07
CA ARG A 386 -7.21 25.37 -0.16
C ARG A 386 -6.73 26.01 -1.45
N ALA A 387 -5.52 25.69 -1.90
CA ALA A 387 -5.04 26.11 -3.21
C ALA A 387 -5.95 25.57 -4.33
N ASP A 388 -6.32 24.29 -4.24
CA ASP A 388 -7.26 23.65 -5.16
C ASP A 388 -8.64 24.31 -5.16
N MET A 389 -9.13 24.77 -3.99
CA MET A 389 -10.39 25.53 -3.90
C MET A 389 -10.32 26.83 -4.69
N VAL A 390 -9.23 27.60 -4.58
CA VAL A 390 -9.04 28.86 -5.32
C VAL A 390 -9.04 28.61 -6.83
N VAL A 391 -8.34 27.56 -7.27
CA VAL A 391 -8.33 27.14 -8.68
C VAL A 391 -9.73 26.76 -9.15
N LEU A 392 -10.47 25.98 -8.35
CA LEU A 392 -11.82 25.56 -8.72
C LEU A 392 -12.83 26.71 -8.70
N GLU A 393 -12.71 27.66 -7.77
CA GLU A 393 -13.52 28.88 -7.72
C GLU A 393 -13.33 29.74 -8.96
N LYS A 394 -12.08 29.93 -9.39
CA LYS A 394 -11.76 30.63 -10.64
C LYS A 394 -12.37 29.92 -11.85
N LEU A 395 -12.20 28.60 -11.96
CA LEU A 395 -12.79 27.82 -13.05
C LEU A 395 -14.31 27.95 -13.08
N ILE A 396 -14.97 27.88 -11.91
CA ILE A 396 -16.42 28.09 -11.79
C ILE A 396 -16.81 29.49 -12.28
N SER A 397 -16.03 30.52 -11.92
CA SER A 397 -16.29 31.89 -12.36
C SER A 397 -16.17 32.03 -13.88
N ASP A 398 -15.10 31.49 -14.47
CA ASP A 398 -14.87 31.54 -15.92
C ASP A 398 -15.97 30.81 -16.68
N LEU A 399 -16.39 29.62 -16.23
CA LEU A 399 -17.48 28.85 -16.86
C LEU A 399 -18.84 29.57 -16.77
N LYS A 400 -19.08 30.34 -15.72
CA LYS A 400 -20.32 31.14 -15.61
C LYS A 400 -20.40 32.23 -16.67
N VAL A 401 -19.28 32.77 -17.13
CA VAL A 401 -19.27 33.79 -18.20
C VAL A 401 -19.83 33.20 -19.51
N LEU A 402 -19.66 31.89 -19.73
CA LEU A 402 -20.22 31.19 -20.89
C LEU A 402 -21.72 30.95 -20.80
N CYS A 403 -22.33 31.23 -19.65
CA CYS A 403 -23.75 31.03 -19.38
C CYS A 403 -24.44 32.38 -19.11
N PRO A 404 -24.75 33.18 -20.13
CA PRO A 404 -25.56 34.38 -19.91
C PRO A 404 -26.93 33.99 -19.36
N ASN A 405 -27.41 34.76 -18.37
CA ASN A 405 -28.70 34.53 -17.69
C ASN A 405 -29.88 34.42 -18.65
#